data_AF-A0AB34IWL8-F1
#
_entry.id   AF-A0AB34IWL8-F1
#
_cell.length_a   1.000
_cell.length_b   1.000
_cell.length_c   1.000
_cell.angle_alpha   90.00
_cell.angle_beta   90.00
_cell.angle_gamma   90.00
#
_symmetry.space_group_name_H-M   'P 1'
#
loop_
_entity.id
_entity.type
_entity.pdbx_description
1 polymer ?
#
loop_
_entity_poly.entity_id
_entity_poly.type
_entity_poly.pdbx_seq_one_letter_code
_entity_poly.pdbx_strand_id
1 'polypeptide(L)'
;MARASLFVCPQMKLCRAHARIAHCCPQTFEDISAILLSQPTIKDIRIRIKAAFFGKEWAATQEQDTFVGVLVNWKSKKDRIVMVKWEGWNRARQCVLASLEEDGDGDPLELELLPFDDGRPPPTLVEAGGDPEAGVLENSDDFAAADGDNDEEAENMVEMTTANVVKPLNITYISSLKWKKEAPEGVHRDARVEPRDKPSLPTELQLKDIVSLFFYLLPDGWIDLQLKHTNPKLQGHDKINSKLTKGEVIQFWGYVLALSLHTGESIDRMWSDTPQPGTILPPPNLGRHGMCYNRFKKLRSVLSFGPSDEQTLRKDPWAFVRDLVTLFNKHRHEYITPGWLMTVAFRHSSANSNILLLSN
;
A
#
# COMPACT_ATOMS: atom_id res chain seq x y z
N MET A 1 15.49 21.02 -79.53
CA MET A 1 16.79 20.47 -79.95
C MET A 1 17.83 20.79 -78.89
N ALA A 2 18.75 19.86 -78.69
CA ALA A 2 19.59 19.66 -77.50
C ALA A 2 20.69 20.69 -77.24
N ARG A 3 21.08 20.80 -75.95
CA ARG A 3 22.43 20.83 -75.32
C ARG A 3 22.38 21.73 -74.08
N ALA A 4 22.40 21.17 -72.86
CA ALA A 4 23.58 20.70 -72.12
C ALA A 4 24.54 21.84 -71.75
N SER A 5 24.57 22.19 -70.46
CA SER A 5 25.77 22.64 -69.75
C SER A 5 25.59 22.32 -68.26
N LEU A 6 26.46 21.42 -67.80
CA LEU A 6 26.69 21.09 -66.40
C LEU A 6 27.27 22.31 -65.67
N PHE A 7 26.78 22.59 -64.46
CA PHE A 7 27.64 22.99 -63.36
C PHE A 7 27.10 22.39 -62.06
N VAL A 8 28.01 21.71 -61.37
CA VAL A 8 27.81 20.92 -60.15
C VAL A 8 27.71 21.86 -58.94
N CYS A 9 26.66 21.70 -58.15
CA CYS A 9 26.46 22.40 -56.87
C CYS A 9 26.89 21.48 -55.71
N PRO A 10 27.81 21.90 -54.81
CA PRO A 10 28.26 21.05 -53.74
C PRO A 10 27.41 21.19 -52.47
N GLN A 11 27.03 20.02 -51.96
CA GLN A 11 26.91 19.63 -50.55
C GLN A 11 25.72 20.08 -49.69
N MET A 12 24.85 19.08 -49.54
CA MET A 12 24.01 18.74 -48.40
C MET A 12 24.83 18.47 -47.10
N LYS A 13 24.18 18.73 -45.96
CA LYS A 13 24.42 18.21 -44.58
C LYS A 13 25.53 18.86 -43.73
N LEU A 14 25.12 19.68 -42.76
CA LEU A 14 25.46 19.52 -41.32
C LEU A 14 24.72 20.59 -40.49
N CYS A 15 23.49 20.33 -40.03
CA CYS A 15 22.95 21.04 -38.87
C CYS A 15 23.46 20.32 -37.61
N ARG A 16 24.52 20.86 -37.02
CA ARG A 16 25.01 20.49 -35.69
C ARG A 16 23.95 20.90 -34.66
N ALA A 17 23.15 19.94 -34.19
CA ALA A 17 22.50 20.07 -32.90
C ALA A 17 23.60 19.98 -31.84
N HIS A 18 23.93 21.10 -31.21
CA HIS A 18 24.73 21.14 -30.00
C HIS A 18 23.98 20.38 -28.91
N ALA A 19 24.41 19.14 -28.65
CA ALA A 19 24.20 18.51 -27.36
C ALA A 19 24.93 19.38 -26.33
N ARG A 20 24.18 20.23 -25.62
CA ARG A 20 24.64 20.77 -24.34
C ARG A 20 24.71 19.58 -23.41
N ILE A 21 25.91 19.02 -23.28
CA ILE A 21 26.30 18.23 -22.11
C ILE A 21 26.12 19.20 -20.95
N ALA A 22 25.00 19.08 -20.24
CA ALA A 22 24.81 19.73 -18.97
C ALA A 22 25.95 19.21 -18.08
N HIS A 23 26.94 20.06 -17.83
CA HIS A 23 27.89 19.80 -16.77
C HIS A 23 27.07 19.63 -15.49
N CYS A 24 27.01 18.40 -14.99
CA CYS A 24 26.40 18.07 -13.70
C CYS A 24 27.06 18.97 -12.66
N CYS A 25 26.32 19.96 -12.18
CA CYS A 25 26.71 20.66 -10.96
C CYS A 25 26.82 19.58 -9.87
N PRO A 26 27.92 19.52 -9.11
CA PRO A 26 28.01 18.60 -7.98
C PRO A 26 26.83 18.89 -7.05
N GLN A 27 25.99 17.88 -6.83
CA GLN A 27 24.85 18.00 -5.93
C GLN A 27 25.39 18.19 -4.51
N THR A 28 24.90 19.21 -3.80
CA THR A 28 25.24 19.36 -2.39
C THR A 28 24.52 18.31 -1.56
N PHE A 29 24.99 18.05 -0.34
CA PHE A 29 24.28 17.15 0.57
C PHE A 29 22.85 17.67 0.86
N GLU A 30 22.67 18.98 0.96
CA GLU A 30 21.36 19.61 1.13
C GLU A 30 20.41 19.28 -0.03
N ASP A 31 20.90 19.36 -1.27
CA ASP A 31 20.13 18.99 -2.46
C ASP A 31 19.71 17.52 -2.40
N ILE A 32 20.65 16.62 -2.08
CA ILE A 32 20.37 15.18 -2.01
C ILE A 32 19.38 14.88 -0.88
N SER A 33 19.55 15.52 0.28
CA SER A 33 18.65 15.40 1.42
C SER A 33 17.23 15.85 1.07
N ALA A 34 17.09 17.00 0.40
CA ALA A 34 15.81 17.51 -0.08
C ALA A 34 15.18 16.57 -1.12
N ILE A 35 15.96 16.06 -2.07
CA ILE A 35 15.52 15.05 -3.04
C ILE A 35 14.94 13.85 -2.32
N LEU A 36 15.68 13.27 -1.36
CA LEU A 36 15.26 12.07 -0.64
C LEU A 36 13.99 12.32 0.21
N LEU A 37 13.90 13.48 0.88
CA LEU A 37 12.75 13.84 1.70
C LEU A 37 11.48 14.13 0.86
N SER A 38 11.64 14.64 -0.36
CA SER A 38 10.52 14.85 -1.28
C SER A 38 9.90 13.54 -1.78
N GLN A 39 10.65 12.44 -1.76
CA GLN A 39 10.12 11.16 -2.22
C GLN A 39 9.07 10.60 -1.25
N PRO A 40 7.88 10.20 -1.73
CA PRO A 40 6.88 9.53 -0.91
C PRO A 40 7.36 8.13 -0.47
N THR A 41 8.13 7.47 -1.33
CA THR A 41 8.79 6.19 -1.06
C THR A 41 10.24 6.25 -1.53
N ILE A 42 11.17 5.91 -0.64
CA ILE A 42 12.56 5.67 -1.00
C ILE A 42 12.73 4.17 -1.19
N LYS A 43 12.70 3.72 -2.44
CA LYS A 43 12.98 2.33 -2.78
C LYS A 43 13.81 2.31 -4.05
N ASP A 44 14.84 1.46 -4.04
CA ASP A 44 15.72 1.19 -5.19
C ASP A 44 16.55 2.41 -5.64
N ILE A 45 16.61 3.47 -4.83
CA ILE A 45 17.50 4.62 -5.07
C ILE A 45 18.93 4.20 -4.68
N ARG A 46 19.87 4.38 -5.60
CA ARG A 46 21.27 4.04 -5.40
C ARG A 46 22.06 5.27 -4.95
N ILE A 47 22.87 5.07 -3.92
CA ILE A 47 23.77 6.10 -3.38
C ILE A 47 25.21 5.60 -3.41
N ARG A 48 26.16 6.50 -3.64
CA ARG A 48 27.59 6.27 -3.45
C ARG A 48 28.07 7.17 -2.33
N ILE A 49 28.91 6.62 -1.44
CA ILE A 49 29.51 7.37 -0.33
C ILE A 49 30.97 6.92 -0.12
N LYS A 50 31.82 7.79 0.42
CA LYS A 50 33.19 7.43 0.80
C LYS A 50 33.24 6.38 1.91
N ALA A 51 34.25 5.52 1.86
CA ALA A 51 34.50 4.47 2.85
C ALA A 51 34.69 5.02 4.28
N ALA A 52 35.16 6.27 4.40
CA ALA A 52 35.32 6.97 5.68
C ALA A 52 34.03 7.02 6.52
N PHE A 53 32.85 6.94 5.88
CA PHE A 53 31.55 6.84 6.55
C PHE A 53 31.48 5.67 7.55
N PHE A 54 32.18 4.57 7.27
CA PHE A 54 32.19 3.39 8.14
C PHE A 54 33.29 3.44 9.21
N GLY A 55 34.05 4.54 9.28
CA GLY A 55 35.17 4.76 10.18
C GLY A 55 36.53 4.69 9.46
N LYS A 56 37.46 5.57 9.83
CA LYS A 56 38.78 5.70 9.17
C LYS A 56 39.64 4.44 9.26
N GLU A 57 39.63 3.77 10.41
CA GLU A 57 40.36 2.50 10.59
C GLU A 57 39.82 1.41 9.65
N TRP A 58 38.50 1.35 9.48
CA TRP A 58 37.89 0.40 8.57
C TRP A 58 38.18 0.77 7.11
N ALA A 59 38.02 2.04 6.75
CA ALA A 59 38.32 2.55 5.41
C ALA A 59 39.76 2.24 4.97
N ALA A 60 40.74 2.40 5.86
CA ALA A 60 42.15 2.10 5.58
C ALA A 60 42.43 0.62 5.30
N THR A 61 41.55 -0.29 5.71
CA THR A 61 41.67 -1.74 5.42
C THR A 61 40.99 -2.16 4.13
N GLN A 62 40.16 -1.29 3.53
CA GLN A 62 39.45 -1.62 2.30
C GLN A 62 40.26 -1.19 1.08
N GLU A 63 40.19 -1.99 0.01
CA GLU A 63 40.79 -1.64 -1.28
C GLU A 63 39.97 -0.61 -2.07
N GLN A 64 38.76 -0.29 -1.60
CA GLN A 64 37.81 0.61 -2.28
C GLN A 64 37.56 1.87 -1.45
N ASP A 65 37.73 3.03 -2.07
CA ASP A 65 37.54 4.35 -1.43
C ASP A 65 36.06 4.75 -1.30
N THR A 66 35.18 4.11 -2.08
CA THR A 66 33.74 4.41 -2.10
C THR A 66 32.91 3.14 -2.12
N PHE A 67 31.75 3.19 -1.48
CA PHE A 67 30.79 2.09 -1.43
C PHE A 67 29.46 2.51 -2.03
N VAL A 68 28.81 1.57 -2.71
CA VAL A 68 27.47 1.75 -3.26
C VAL A 68 26.44 1.10 -2.35
N GLY A 69 25.37 1.84 -2.05
CA GLY A 69 24.24 1.38 -1.25
C GLY A 69 22.93 1.55 -2.01
N VAL A 70 21.98 0.66 -1.73
CA VAL A 70 20.60 0.77 -2.21
C VAL A 70 19.70 1.14 -1.02
N LEU A 71 18.98 2.25 -1.15
CA LEU A 71 17.99 2.65 -0.16
C LEU A 71 16.74 1.76 -0.28
N VAL A 72 16.39 1.08 0.80
CA VAL A 72 15.34 0.04 0.81
C VAL A 72 13.98 0.62 1.21
N ASN A 73 13.95 1.33 2.33
CA ASN A 73 12.76 2.01 2.87
C ASN A 73 13.14 3.02 3.97
N TRP A 74 12.21 3.88 4.30
CA TRP A 74 12.28 4.67 5.53
C TRP A 74 12.01 3.79 6.75
N LYS A 75 12.90 3.86 7.75
CA LYS A 75 12.58 3.35 9.10
C LYS A 75 11.73 4.36 9.86
N SER A 76 12.11 5.64 9.78
CA SER A 76 11.33 6.78 10.29
C SER A 76 11.64 8.00 9.44
N LYS A 77 10.66 8.49 8.68
CA LYS A 77 10.83 9.70 7.85
C LYS A 77 10.94 10.96 8.72
N LYS A 78 10.18 11.01 9.83
CA LYS A 78 10.22 12.09 10.83
C LYS A 78 11.62 12.25 11.43
N ASP A 79 12.24 11.14 11.81
CA ASP A 79 13.58 11.13 12.42
C ASP A 79 14.71 11.04 11.37
N ARG A 80 14.36 11.09 10.08
CA ARG A 80 15.28 10.99 8.92
C ARG A 80 16.17 9.74 8.98
N ILE A 81 15.60 8.60 9.38
CA ILE A 81 16.30 7.30 9.46
C ILE A 81 15.91 6.43 8.27
N VAL A 82 16.88 6.12 7.41
CA VAL A 82 16.72 5.29 6.22
C VAL A 82 17.41 3.94 6.37
N MET A 83 16.84 2.89 5.78
CA MET A 83 17.49 1.58 5.69
C MET A 83 18.27 1.47 4.40
N VAL A 84 19.58 1.27 4.50
CA VAL A 84 20.50 1.14 3.36
C VAL A 84 21.06 -0.26 3.30
N LYS A 85 20.98 -0.90 2.14
CA LYS A 85 21.67 -2.16 1.86
C LYS A 85 22.93 -1.88 1.04
N TRP A 86 24.07 -1.93 1.71
CA TRP A 86 25.39 -1.77 1.09
C TRP A 86 25.77 -2.98 0.24
N GLU A 87 26.51 -2.75 -0.84
CA GLU A 87 27.03 -3.80 -1.70
C GLU A 87 27.92 -4.77 -0.90
N GLY A 88 27.75 -6.08 -1.13
CA GLY A 88 28.44 -7.13 -0.38
C GLY A 88 27.88 -7.44 1.02
N TRP A 89 26.91 -6.66 1.51
CA TRP A 89 26.34 -6.86 2.86
C TRP A 89 25.07 -7.71 2.82
N ASN A 90 24.97 -8.67 3.75
CA ASN A 90 23.86 -9.61 3.82
C ASN A 90 22.53 -8.98 4.29
N ARG A 91 22.58 -7.84 4.99
CA ARG A 91 21.41 -7.19 5.60
C ARG A 91 21.50 -5.67 5.45
N ALA A 92 20.34 -5.03 5.29
CA ALA A 92 20.24 -3.58 5.35
C ALA A 92 20.54 -3.08 6.78
N ARG A 93 21.19 -1.92 6.89
CA ARG A 93 21.44 -1.23 8.15
C ARG A 93 20.68 0.09 8.20
N GLN A 94 20.34 0.50 9.41
CA GLN A 94 19.80 1.82 9.67
C GLN A 94 20.90 2.88 9.54
N CYS A 95 20.62 3.95 8.82
CA CYS A 95 21.49 5.11 8.68
C CYS A 95 20.66 6.36 8.99
N VAL A 96 21.21 7.25 9.81
CA VAL A 96 20.62 8.58 10.03
C VAL A 96 21.06 9.44 8.85
N LEU A 97 20.14 10.16 8.20
CA LEU A 97 20.46 10.91 6.99
C LEU A 97 21.58 11.93 7.23
N ALA A 98 21.56 12.61 8.37
CA ALA A 98 22.59 13.57 8.78
C ALA A 98 24.00 12.95 8.90
N SER A 99 24.12 11.66 9.21
CA SER A 99 25.45 11.01 9.27
C SER A 99 26.06 10.73 7.89
N LEU A 100 25.34 11.01 6.80
CA LEU A 100 25.86 10.87 5.44
C LEU A 100 26.52 12.16 4.92
N GLU A 101 26.47 13.26 5.69
CA GLU A 101 27.03 14.55 5.33
C GLU A 101 28.55 14.59 5.58
N GLU A 102 28.94 14.25 6.80
CA GLU A 102 30.30 14.35 7.30
C GLU A 102 30.74 13.05 7.98
N ASP A 103 32.03 12.77 7.96
CA ASP A 103 32.63 11.66 8.68
C ASP A 103 32.82 11.97 10.17
N GLY A 104 33.43 11.04 10.91
CA GLY A 104 33.68 11.23 12.35
C GLY A 104 34.58 12.42 12.71
N ASP A 105 35.30 12.99 11.74
CA ASP A 105 36.21 14.13 11.92
C ASP A 105 35.67 15.41 11.28
N GLY A 106 34.44 15.40 10.73
CA GLY A 106 33.81 16.55 10.08
C GLY A 106 34.21 16.71 8.61
N ASP A 107 34.88 15.74 8.01
CA ASP A 107 35.23 15.79 6.58
C ASP A 107 34.01 15.38 5.73
N PRO A 108 33.68 16.09 4.63
CA PRO A 108 32.52 15.79 3.82
C PRO A 108 32.64 14.43 3.12
N LEU A 109 31.59 13.61 3.23
CA LEU A 109 31.57 12.21 2.76
C LEU A 109 31.29 12.05 1.26
N GLU A 110 31.06 13.16 0.54
CA GLU A 110 30.77 13.20 -0.91
C GLU A 110 29.67 12.20 -1.31
N LEU A 111 28.47 12.41 -0.77
CA LEU A 111 27.30 11.64 -1.13
C LEU A 111 26.90 11.93 -2.59
N GLU A 112 26.69 10.88 -3.39
CA GLU A 112 26.26 10.99 -4.79
C GLU A 112 25.05 10.08 -5.07
N LEU A 113 24.03 10.60 -5.77
CA LEU A 113 22.92 9.79 -6.27
C LEU A 113 23.30 9.13 -7.60
N LEU A 114 23.21 7.80 -7.65
CA LEU A 114 23.51 7.03 -8.86
C LEU A 114 22.25 6.71 -9.66
N PRO A 115 22.37 6.47 -10.99
CA PRO A 115 21.29 5.90 -11.78
C PRO A 115 20.76 4.59 -11.18
N PHE A 116 19.48 4.30 -11.43
CA PHE A 116 18.85 3.05 -11.03
C PHE A 116 19.46 1.86 -11.79
N ASP A 117 19.29 0.64 -11.29
CA ASP A 117 19.81 -0.58 -11.94
C ASP A 117 19.24 -0.82 -13.34
N ASP A 118 18.05 -0.26 -13.63
CA ASP A 118 17.42 -0.31 -14.95
C ASP A 118 17.87 0.83 -15.89
N GLY A 119 18.85 1.63 -15.48
CA GLY A 119 19.41 2.73 -16.26
C GLY A 119 18.59 4.02 -16.21
N ARG A 120 17.51 4.09 -15.42
CA ARG A 120 16.80 5.36 -15.19
C ARG A 120 17.72 6.38 -14.51
N PRO A 121 17.64 7.67 -14.87
CA PRO A 121 18.46 8.71 -14.24
C PRO A 121 18.13 8.83 -12.75
N PRO A 122 19.08 9.30 -11.91
CA PRO A 122 18.81 9.56 -10.50
C PRO A 122 17.71 10.62 -10.35
N PRO A 123 16.95 10.61 -9.23
CA PRO A 123 16.00 11.67 -8.94
C PRO A 123 16.70 13.04 -8.87
N THR A 124 16.04 14.09 -9.36
CA THR A 124 16.57 15.46 -9.36
C THR A 124 15.53 16.42 -8.80
N LEU A 125 15.98 17.51 -8.15
CA LEU A 125 15.09 18.61 -7.80
C LEU A 125 14.68 19.31 -9.09
N VAL A 126 13.38 19.39 -9.33
CA VAL A 126 12.82 20.25 -10.36
C VAL A 126 12.44 21.55 -9.65
N GLU A 127 13.09 22.66 -10.00
CA GLU A 127 12.66 23.97 -9.52
C GLU A 127 11.19 24.17 -9.91
N ALA A 128 10.34 24.45 -8.92
CA ALA A 128 8.94 24.77 -9.16
C ALA A 128 8.87 26.10 -9.92
N GLY A 129 8.81 26.03 -11.25
CA GLY A 129 8.64 27.21 -12.09
C GLY A 129 7.31 27.90 -11.78
N GLY A 130 7.39 29.14 -11.30
CA GLY A 130 6.25 30.02 -11.10
C GLY A 130 5.70 30.59 -12.40
N ASP A 131 4.38 30.48 -12.60
CA ASP A 131 3.44 31.62 -12.73
C ASP A 131 2.03 31.09 -13.05
N PRO A 132 1.04 31.24 -12.15
CA PRO A 132 -0.36 31.24 -12.50
C PRO A 132 -0.90 32.68 -12.42
N GLU A 133 -0.53 33.54 -13.37
CA GLU A 133 -1.16 34.86 -13.53
C GLU A 133 -1.87 34.96 -14.89
N ALA A 134 -3.20 34.86 -14.87
CA ALA A 134 -4.17 35.63 -15.68
C ALA A 134 -5.57 35.01 -15.55
N GLY A 135 -6.35 35.49 -14.59
CA GLY A 135 -7.74 35.08 -14.39
C GLY A 135 -8.47 36.00 -13.41
N VAL A 136 -8.48 37.29 -13.72
CA VAL A 136 -9.30 38.31 -13.04
C VAL A 136 -10.78 37.94 -13.15
N LEU A 137 -11.46 37.80 -12.01
CA LEU A 137 -12.88 38.14 -11.89
C LEU A 137 -13.11 38.78 -10.52
N GLU A 138 -13.53 40.03 -10.59
CA GLU A 138 -13.87 40.94 -9.51
C GLU A 138 -15.15 40.54 -8.77
N ASN A 139 -15.27 41.15 -7.58
CA ASN A 139 -16.49 41.40 -6.77
C ASN A 139 -16.83 40.31 -5.74
N SER A 140 -17.16 40.63 -4.49
CA SER A 140 -17.24 41.90 -3.77
C SER A 140 -17.46 41.58 -2.30
N ASP A 141 -16.99 42.48 -1.43
CA ASP A 141 -17.11 42.47 0.02
C ASP A 141 -18.56 42.32 0.53
N ASP A 142 -18.72 41.55 1.62
CA ASP A 142 -19.41 41.93 2.88
C ASP A 142 -19.78 40.67 3.69
N PHE A 143 -19.07 40.41 4.81
CA PHE A 143 -19.64 40.26 6.17
C PHE A 143 -18.61 39.71 7.19
N ALA A 144 -18.30 40.56 8.15
CA ALA A 144 -18.06 40.35 9.58
C ALA A 144 -17.18 39.17 10.11
N ALA A 145 -16.17 39.61 10.86
CA ALA A 145 -15.26 38.87 11.74
C ALA A 145 -15.87 37.76 12.61
N ALA A 146 -15.14 36.65 12.71
CA ALA A 146 -14.95 35.90 13.95
C ALA A 146 -13.67 35.05 13.86
N ASP A 147 -12.85 35.14 14.90
CA ASP A 147 -11.59 34.44 15.10
C ASP A 147 -11.72 32.91 15.01
N GLY A 148 -10.69 32.26 14.48
CA GLY A 148 -10.52 30.81 14.59
C GLY A 148 -9.37 30.30 13.72
N ASP A 149 -8.21 30.09 14.36
CA ASP A 149 -7.06 29.37 13.84
C ASP A 149 -7.48 28.10 13.06
N ASN A 150 -7.07 28.01 11.79
CA ASN A 150 -7.01 26.74 11.09
C ASN A 150 -5.96 26.80 9.98
N ASP A 151 -4.85 26.13 10.22
CA ASP A 151 -3.79 25.85 9.26
C ASP A 151 -4.32 24.84 8.22
N GLU A 152 -4.71 25.32 7.04
CA GLU A 152 -4.88 24.49 5.83
C GLU A 152 -3.91 24.98 4.74
N GLU A 153 -2.79 24.27 4.58
CA GLU A 153 -1.91 24.40 3.42
C GLU A 153 -2.59 23.79 2.18
N ALA A 154 -2.85 24.64 1.18
CA ALA A 154 -3.34 24.26 -0.13
C ALA A 154 -2.20 23.71 -1.01
N GLU A 155 -2.23 22.41 -1.35
CA GLU A 155 -1.36 21.82 -2.37
C GLU A 155 -1.95 21.99 -3.78
N ASN A 156 -1.38 22.90 -4.56
CA ASN A 156 -1.54 22.93 -6.03
C ASN A 156 -0.56 21.91 -6.66
N MET A 157 -1.07 20.95 -7.43
CA MET A 157 -0.24 20.09 -8.29
C MET A 157 -0.60 20.25 -9.78
N VAL A 158 0.43 20.52 -10.58
CA VAL A 158 0.42 20.62 -12.05
C VAL A 158 0.55 19.22 -12.67
N GLU A 159 -0.30 18.93 -13.66
CA GLU A 159 -0.25 17.71 -14.49
C GLU A 159 0.95 17.74 -15.45
N MET A 160 1.71 16.64 -15.53
CA MET A 160 2.69 16.40 -16.59
C MET A 160 2.18 15.33 -17.57
N THR A 161 1.99 15.75 -18.82
CA THR A 161 1.82 14.86 -19.98
C THR A 161 3.18 14.54 -20.60
N THR A 162 3.49 13.26 -20.81
CA THR A 162 4.44 12.84 -21.86
C THR A 162 4.02 11.53 -22.51
N ALA A 163 4.16 11.51 -23.83
CA ALA A 163 3.70 10.50 -24.75
C ALA A 163 4.66 9.30 -24.90
N ASN A 164 4.06 8.15 -25.21
CA ASN A 164 4.55 7.03 -26.02
C ASN A 164 5.94 6.44 -25.74
N VAL A 165 6.01 5.46 -24.82
CA VAL A 165 6.87 4.27 -24.96
C VAL A 165 6.12 3.04 -24.39
N VAL A 166 6.30 1.90 -25.07
CA VAL A 166 5.63 0.59 -24.95
C VAL A 166 5.41 0.10 -23.51
N LYS A 167 4.16 -0.25 -23.15
CA LYS A 167 3.72 -0.76 -21.84
C LYS A 167 4.14 -2.22 -21.60
N PRO A 168 4.95 -2.54 -20.58
CA PRO A 168 4.82 -3.81 -19.86
C PRO A 168 3.61 -3.74 -18.90
N LEU A 169 2.98 -4.88 -18.60
CA LEU A 169 1.80 -4.96 -17.74
C LEU A 169 2.06 -4.32 -16.36
N ASN A 170 1.54 -3.12 -16.17
CA ASN A 170 1.45 -2.45 -14.88
C ASN A 170 0.47 -3.20 -13.98
N ILE A 171 0.98 -3.91 -12.97
CA ILE A 171 0.23 -4.12 -11.73
C ILE A 171 0.32 -2.79 -10.98
N THR A 172 -0.61 -1.88 -11.29
CA THR A 172 -0.72 -0.60 -10.61
C THR A 172 -1.12 -0.86 -9.16
N TYR A 173 -0.23 -0.55 -8.22
CA TYR A 173 -0.60 -0.45 -6.81
C TYR A 173 -1.74 0.59 -6.69
N ILE A 174 -2.91 0.15 -6.20
CA ILE A 174 -4.13 0.95 -6.04
C ILE A 174 -3.93 2.13 -5.05
N SER A 175 -2.79 2.20 -4.36
CA SER A 175 -2.49 3.22 -3.35
C SER A 175 -2.23 4.63 -3.90
N SER A 176 -2.18 4.85 -5.21
CA SER A 176 -1.97 6.17 -5.83
C SER A 176 -3.17 6.73 -6.61
N LEU A 177 -4.33 6.08 -6.56
CA LEU A 177 -5.56 6.65 -7.11
C LEU A 177 -6.04 7.81 -6.22
N LYS A 178 -5.55 9.02 -6.51
CA LYS A 178 -6.16 10.27 -6.06
C LYS A 178 -7.49 10.40 -6.81
N TRP A 179 -8.59 10.11 -6.13
CA TRP A 179 -9.92 10.36 -6.67
C TRP A 179 -10.14 11.88 -6.74
N LYS A 180 -10.11 12.47 -7.94
CA LYS A 180 -10.66 13.83 -8.13
C LYS A 180 -12.15 13.73 -7.88
N LYS A 181 -12.61 14.35 -6.79
CA LYS A 181 -14.04 14.49 -6.49
C LYS A 181 -14.61 15.54 -7.43
N GLU A 182 -14.94 15.15 -8.65
CA GLU A 182 -15.78 15.98 -9.52
C GLU A 182 -17.18 15.97 -8.91
N ALA A 183 -17.58 17.11 -8.33
CA ALA A 183 -18.96 17.30 -7.93
C ALA A 183 -19.81 17.23 -9.21
N PRO A 184 -20.85 16.38 -9.28
CA PRO A 184 -21.68 16.30 -10.46
C PRO A 184 -22.26 17.68 -10.76
N GLU A 185 -22.07 18.17 -11.99
CA GLU A 185 -22.66 19.42 -12.48
C GLU A 185 -24.18 19.36 -12.23
N GLY A 186 -24.68 20.26 -11.36
CA GLY A 186 -26.11 20.38 -11.07
C GLY A 186 -26.58 20.08 -9.64
N VAL A 187 -25.74 19.57 -8.73
CA VAL A 187 -26.11 19.42 -7.30
C VAL A 187 -25.36 20.45 -6.45
N HIS A 188 -25.70 21.72 -6.61
CA HIS A 188 -24.96 22.82 -5.97
C HIS A 188 -25.32 23.09 -4.50
N ARG A 189 -26.44 22.57 -4.00
CA ARG A 189 -26.78 22.59 -2.58
C ARG A 189 -27.57 21.34 -2.24
N ASP A 190 -27.12 20.60 -1.24
CA ASP A 190 -27.97 19.59 -0.61
C ASP A 190 -29.13 20.33 0.06
N ALA A 191 -30.35 20.15 -0.43
CA ALA A 191 -31.53 20.84 0.08
C ALA A 191 -31.95 20.36 1.48
N ARG A 192 -31.28 19.34 2.03
CA ARG A 192 -31.58 18.76 3.33
C ARG A 192 -30.90 19.52 4.46
N VAL A 193 -31.68 19.83 5.49
CA VAL A 193 -31.28 20.59 6.68
C VAL A 193 -30.91 19.69 7.87
N GLU A 194 -31.06 18.37 7.71
CA GLU A 194 -30.86 17.39 8.78
C GLU A 194 -29.37 17.21 9.13
N PRO A 195 -29.05 16.96 10.41
CA PRO A 195 -27.69 16.69 10.84
C PRO A 195 -27.15 15.40 10.20
N ARG A 196 -25.90 15.47 9.73
CA ARG A 196 -25.22 14.35 9.07
C ARG A 196 -24.39 13.57 10.07
N ASP A 197 -25.04 12.66 10.77
CA ASP A 197 -24.36 11.79 11.73
C ASP A 197 -23.41 10.82 11.03
N LYS A 198 -22.15 10.80 11.46
CA LYS A 198 -21.16 9.84 10.98
C LYS A 198 -21.45 8.46 11.59
N PRO A 199 -21.23 7.37 10.85
CA PRO A 199 -21.31 6.04 11.45
C PRO A 199 -20.31 5.96 12.60
N SER A 200 -20.75 5.39 13.72
CA SER A 200 -19.96 5.33 14.94
C SER A 200 -20.05 3.96 15.58
N LEU A 201 -19.00 3.62 16.33
CA LEU A 201 -19.02 2.53 17.29
C LEU A 201 -19.32 3.13 18.67
N PRO A 202 -19.98 2.39 19.59
CA PRO A 202 -20.21 2.85 20.95
C PRO A 202 -18.91 3.35 21.61
N THR A 203 -18.93 4.60 22.07
CA THR A 203 -17.77 5.36 22.57
C THR A 203 -17.09 4.72 23.78
N GLU A 204 -17.77 3.82 24.48
CA GLU A 204 -17.29 3.13 25.69
C GLU A 204 -16.17 2.13 25.40
N LEU A 205 -15.97 1.73 24.14
CA LEU A 205 -14.93 0.79 23.79
C LEU A 205 -13.63 1.51 23.47
N GLN A 206 -12.73 1.51 24.46
CA GLN A 206 -11.31 1.79 24.24
C GLN A 206 -10.69 0.67 23.38
N LEU A 207 -10.98 0.65 22.09
CA LEU A 207 -10.35 -0.26 21.13
C LEU A 207 -8.91 0.20 20.91
N LYS A 208 -7.97 -0.41 21.64
CA LYS A 208 -6.56 0.00 21.65
C LYS A 208 -5.79 -0.50 20.43
N ASP A 209 -6.22 -1.62 19.84
CA ASP A 209 -5.52 -2.27 18.73
C ASP A 209 -6.48 -2.97 17.76
N ILE A 210 -5.92 -3.37 16.61
CA ILE A 210 -6.64 -4.04 15.52
C ILE A 210 -7.18 -5.42 15.93
N VAL A 211 -6.53 -6.09 16.89
CA VAL A 211 -6.94 -7.41 17.38
C VAL A 211 -8.23 -7.27 18.21
N SER A 212 -8.27 -6.26 19.07
CA SER A 212 -9.43 -5.90 19.88
C SER A 212 -10.60 -5.49 18.98
N LEU A 213 -10.33 -4.69 17.94
CA LEU A 213 -11.35 -4.37 16.92
C LEU A 213 -11.84 -5.62 16.19
N PHE A 214 -10.95 -6.54 15.81
CA PHE A 214 -11.33 -7.77 15.13
C PHE A 214 -12.28 -8.63 15.98
N PHE A 215 -11.93 -8.88 17.25
CA PHE A 215 -12.79 -9.64 18.15
C PHE A 215 -14.08 -8.91 18.49
N TYR A 216 -14.02 -7.57 18.57
CA TYR A 216 -15.20 -6.75 18.79
C TYR A 216 -16.21 -6.83 17.64
N LEU A 217 -15.76 -7.03 16.40
CA LEU A 217 -16.67 -7.15 15.24
C LEU A 217 -17.20 -8.57 15.02
N LEU A 218 -16.73 -9.56 15.79
CA LEU A 218 -17.20 -10.93 15.70
C LEU A 218 -18.38 -11.16 16.65
N PRO A 219 -19.43 -11.87 16.20
CA PRO A 219 -20.62 -12.05 17.00
C PRO A 219 -20.42 -13.02 18.16
N ASP A 220 -20.93 -12.69 19.34
CA ASP A 220 -20.84 -13.58 20.49
C ASP A 220 -21.41 -14.98 20.22
N GLY A 221 -20.74 -16.02 20.73
CA GLY A 221 -21.16 -17.41 20.57
C GLY A 221 -20.82 -18.08 19.22
N TRP A 222 -20.26 -17.36 18.25
CA TRP A 222 -19.89 -17.92 16.93
C TRP A 222 -18.86 -19.07 17.01
N ILE A 223 -17.95 -19.03 17.99
CA ILE A 223 -16.99 -20.11 18.27
C ILE A 223 -17.74 -21.33 18.80
N ASP A 224 -18.65 -21.14 19.75
CA ASP A 224 -19.40 -22.23 20.36
C ASP A 224 -20.30 -22.93 19.31
N LEU A 225 -20.88 -22.16 18.39
CA LEU A 225 -21.63 -22.69 17.25
C LEU A 225 -20.74 -23.57 16.35
N GLN A 226 -19.54 -23.11 16.00
CA GLN A 226 -18.60 -23.91 15.20
C GLN A 226 -18.16 -25.18 15.90
N LEU A 227 -17.86 -25.10 17.21
CA LEU A 227 -17.49 -26.26 18.00
C LEU A 227 -18.63 -27.29 18.02
N LYS A 228 -19.87 -26.84 18.24
CA LYS A 228 -21.07 -27.68 18.26
C LYS A 228 -21.25 -28.48 16.97
N HIS A 229 -21.05 -27.85 15.81
CA HIS A 229 -21.31 -28.49 14.51
C HIS A 229 -20.10 -29.15 13.86
N THR A 230 -18.87 -28.74 14.22
CA THR A 230 -17.63 -29.28 13.64
C THR A 230 -17.09 -30.47 14.43
N ASN A 231 -17.12 -30.43 15.77
CA ASN A 231 -16.58 -31.51 16.60
C ASN A 231 -17.22 -32.89 16.36
N PRO A 232 -18.53 -33.01 16.09
CA PRO A 232 -19.12 -34.31 15.74
C PRO A 232 -18.53 -34.93 14.47
N LYS A 233 -17.89 -34.15 13.59
CA LYS A 233 -17.23 -34.62 12.36
C LYS A 233 -15.75 -34.96 12.55
N LEU A 234 -15.22 -34.73 13.76
CA LEU A 234 -13.86 -35.00 14.18
C LEU A 234 -13.88 -36.12 15.24
N GLN A 235 -13.97 -37.37 14.77
CA GLN A 235 -14.10 -38.57 15.62
C GLN A 235 -12.89 -39.50 15.48
N GLY A 236 -11.66 -39.00 15.66
CA GLY A 236 -10.47 -39.86 15.67
C GLY A 236 -9.63 -39.70 16.93
N HIS A 237 -8.84 -40.75 17.21
CA HIS A 237 -7.86 -40.78 18.30
C HIS A 237 -6.53 -40.11 17.92
N ASP A 238 -6.35 -39.74 16.66
CA ASP A 238 -5.14 -39.11 16.15
C ASP A 238 -5.22 -37.57 16.20
N LYS A 239 -4.05 -36.92 16.20
CA LYS A 239 -3.94 -35.45 16.28
C LYS A 239 -4.64 -34.72 15.12
N ILE A 240 -4.84 -35.36 13.97
CA ILE A 240 -5.50 -34.73 12.81
C ILE A 240 -7.02 -34.76 12.96
N ASN A 241 -7.61 -35.75 13.63
CA ASN A 241 -9.05 -35.89 13.82
C ASN A 241 -9.52 -35.64 15.26
N SER A 242 -8.66 -35.10 16.13
CA SER A 242 -9.04 -34.69 17.48
C SER A 242 -10.06 -33.56 17.47
N LYS A 243 -10.89 -33.48 18.51
CA LYS A 243 -11.86 -32.39 18.69
C LYS A 243 -11.15 -31.03 18.77
N LEU A 244 -11.80 -30.01 18.23
CA LEU A 244 -11.39 -28.62 18.31
C LEU A 244 -11.59 -28.05 19.70
N THR A 245 -10.68 -27.16 20.09
CA THR A 245 -10.83 -26.27 21.25
C THR A 245 -11.18 -24.85 20.78
N LYS A 246 -11.64 -23.97 21.68
CA LYS A 246 -11.89 -22.56 21.35
C LYS A 246 -10.65 -21.87 20.76
N GLY A 247 -9.48 -22.11 21.38
CA GLY A 247 -8.21 -21.56 20.91
C GLY A 247 -7.82 -22.04 19.52
N GLU A 248 -8.05 -23.32 19.21
CA GLU A 248 -7.77 -23.87 17.87
C GLU A 248 -8.70 -23.31 16.79
N VAL A 249 -9.96 -23.04 17.12
CA VAL A 249 -10.89 -22.34 16.19
C VAL A 249 -10.39 -20.92 15.91
N ILE A 250 -10.01 -20.16 16.93
CA ILE A 250 -9.45 -18.81 16.77
C ILE A 250 -8.18 -18.86 15.90
N GLN A 251 -7.29 -19.82 16.20
CA GLN A 251 -6.09 -20.03 15.42
C GLN A 251 -6.42 -20.33 13.95
N PHE A 252 -7.35 -21.25 13.67
CA PHE A 252 -7.80 -21.56 12.31
C PHE A 252 -8.25 -20.30 11.55
N TRP A 253 -9.05 -19.44 12.16
CA TRP A 253 -9.48 -18.18 11.54
C TRP A 253 -8.34 -17.19 11.34
N GLY A 254 -7.37 -17.13 12.26
CA GLY A 254 -6.14 -16.38 12.06
C GLY A 254 -5.38 -16.81 10.80
N TYR A 255 -5.33 -18.11 10.51
CA TYR A 255 -4.75 -18.61 9.25
C TYR A 255 -5.59 -18.23 8.03
N VAL A 256 -6.92 -18.31 8.12
CA VAL A 256 -7.82 -17.88 7.02
C VAL A 256 -7.63 -16.40 6.69
N LEU A 257 -7.46 -15.54 7.70
CA LEU A 257 -7.14 -14.13 7.52
C LEU A 257 -5.75 -13.91 6.94
N ALA A 258 -4.73 -14.63 7.41
CA ALA A 258 -3.40 -14.53 6.82
C ALA A 258 -3.43 -14.92 5.34
N LEU A 259 -4.15 -15.99 4.99
CA LEU A 259 -4.33 -16.43 3.61
C LEU A 259 -5.02 -15.38 2.73
N SER A 260 -5.93 -14.55 3.27
CA SER A 260 -6.60 -13.51 2.47
C SER A 260 -5.66 -12.38 2.06
N LEU A 261 -4.53 -12.21 2.76
CA LEU A 261 -3.49 -11.23 2.42
C LEU A 261 -2.55 -11.71 1.31
N HIS A 262 -2.55 -13.01 0.99
CA HIS A 262 -1.68 -13.62 0.00
C HIS A 262 -2.49 -14.03 -1.23
N THR A 263 -2.79 -13.06 -2.10
CA THR A 263 -3.47 -13.32 -3.37
C THR A 263 -2.50 -13.95 -4.38
N GLY A 264 -2.94 -15.02 -5.05
CA GLY A 264 -2.20 -15.64 -6.17
C GLY A 264 -1.36 -16.88 -5.82
N GLU A 265 -1.09 -17.14 -4.54
CA GLU A 265 -0.31 -18.32 -4.13
C GLU A 265 -1.24 -19.50 -3.76
N SER A 266 -0.84 -20.73 -4.08
CA SER A 266 -1.68 -21.88 -3.74
C SER A 266 -1.63 -22.15 -2.23
N ILE A 267 -2.77 -22.51 -1.64
CA ILE A 267 -2.89 -22.73 -0.19
C ILE A 267 -1.89 -23.78 0.30
N ASP A 268 -1.64 -24.81 -0.50
CA ASP A 268 -0.72 -25.92 -0.17
C ASP A 268 0.73 -25.43 -0.02
N ARG A 269 1.10 -24.36 -0.74
CA ARG A 269 2.44 -23.77 -0.71
C ARG A 269 2.66 -22.80 0.45
N MET A 270 1.58 -22.36 1.11
CA MET A 270 1.67 -21.41 2.23
C MET A 270 2.33 -22.04 3.48
N TRP A 271 2.39 -23.36 3.54
CA TRP A 271 3.09 -24.14 4.56
C TRP A 271 4.47 -24.63 4.12
N SER A 272 4.93 -24.26 2.92
CA SER A 272 6.25 -24.64 2.43
C SER A 272 7.34 -23.84 3.13
N ASP A 273 8.49 -24.48 3.36
CA ASP A 273 9.72 -23.84 3.80
C ASP A 273 10.64 -23.46 2.63
N THR A 274 10.36 -24.00 1.43
CA THR A 274 11.20 -23.79 0.26
C THR A 274 10.79 -22.55 -0.53
N PRO A 275 11.73 -21.65 -0.86
CA PRO A 275 11.51 -20.57 -1.81
C PRO A 275 11.10 -21.13 -3.17
N GLN A 276 10.19 -20.44 -3.86
CA GLN A 276 9.76 -20.88 -5.19
C GLN A 276 10.65 -20.31 -6.29
N PRO A 277 10.83 -21.06 -7.40
CA PRO A 277 11.47 -20.53 -8.59
C PRO A 277 10.70 -19.30 -9.09
N GLY A 278 11.36 -18.16 -9.19
CA GLY A 278 10.78 -16.91 -9.70
C GLY A 278 10.07 -16.04 -8.65
N THR A 279 10.05 -16.42 -7.37
CA THR A 279 9.58 -15.54 -6.29
C THR A 279 10.76 -14.97 -5.51
N ILE A 280 10.75 -13.65 -5.30
CA ILE A 280 11.80 -12.95 -4.54
C ILE A 280 11.66 -13.24 -3.04
N LEU A 281 10.44 -13.47 -2.57
CA LEU A 281 10.14 -13.74 -1.17
C LEU A 281 9.82 -15.23 -0.96
N PRO A 282 10.30 -15.83 0.14
CA PRO A 282 9.85 -17.16 0.54
C PRO A 282 8.37 -17.12 0.93
N PRO A 283 7.65 -18.25 0.80
CA PRO A 283 6.28 -18.35 1.29
C PRO A 283 6.21 -18.05 2.79
N PRO A 284 5.03 -17.67 3.32
CA PRO A 284 4.88 -17.20 4.71
C PRO A 284 5.29 -18.22 5.79
N ASN A 285 5.45 -19.50 5.42
CA ASN A 285 5.67 -20.62 6.32
C ASN A 285 4.66 -20.59 7.48
N LEU A 286 3.39 -20.77 7.15
CA LEU A 286 2.31 -20.70 8.14
C LEU A 286 2.44 -21.79 9.21
N GLY A 287 3.10 -22.91 8.92
CA GLY A 287 3.30 -24.03 9.86
C GLY A 287 4.02 -23.64 11.15
N ARG A 288 4.91 -22.63 11.11
CA ARG A 288 5.63 -22.12 12.29
C ARG A 288 4.71 -21.56 13.38
N HIS A 289 3.46 -21.25 13.03
CA HIS A 289 2.48 -20.68 13.96
C HIS A 289 1.59 -21.76 14.62
N GLY A 290 2.01 -23.03 14.64
CA GLY A 290 1.45 -24.07 15.50
C GLY A 290 0.37 -24.99 14.90
N MET A 291 -0.12 -24.74 13.68
CA MET A 291 -1.06 -25.63 12.99
C MET A 291 -0.40 -26.22 11.74
N CYS A 292 -0.26 -27.54 11.72
CA CYS A 292 0.30 -28.22 10.55
C CYS A 292 -0.69 -28.20 9.37
N TYR A 293 -0.16 -28.25 8.14
CA TYR A 293 -0.96 -28.20 6.92
C TYR A 293 -2.07 -29.27 6.89
N ASN A 294 -1.75 -30.51 7.28
CA ASN A 294 -2.72 -31.61 7.29
C ASN A 294 -3.88 -31.35 8.26
N ARG A 295 -3.61 -30.76 9.44
CA ARG A 295 -4.66 -30.36 10.38
C ARG A 295 -5.50 -29.24 9.80
N PHE A 296 -4.88 -28.18 9.27
CA PHE A 296 -5.60 -27.08 8.61
C PHE A 296 -6.51 -27.58 7.48
N LYS A 297 -5.97 -28.42 6.58
CA LYS A 297 -6.71 -29.03 5.47
C LYS A 297 -7.91 -29.85 5.97
N LYS A 298 -7.70 -30.66 7.01
CA LYS A 298 -8.77 -31.44 7.63
C LYS A 298 -9.85 -30.52 8.19
N LEU A 299 -9.49 -29.52 8.99
CA LEU A 299 -10.44 -28.57 9.57
C LEU A 299 -11.24 -27.86 8.48
N ARG A 300 -10.58 -27.36 7.44
CA ARG A 300 -11.24 -26.71 6.29
C ARG A 300 -12.26 -27.64 5.60
N SER A 301 -11.99 -28.94 5.52
CA SER A 301 -12.90 -29.90 4.89
C SER A 301 -14.13 -30.25 5.73
N VAL A 302 -14.07 -30.09 7.05
CA VAL A 302 -15.15 -30.51 7.97
C VAL A 302 -15.84 -29.37 8.70
N LEU A 303 -15.33 -28.14 8.57
CA LEU A 303 -15.89 -26.95 9.20
C LEU A 303 -17.39 -26.84 8.90
N SER A 304 -18.18 -26.62 9.95
CA SER A 304 -19.63 -26.56 9.87
C SER A 304 -20.16 -25.50 10.82
N PHE A 305 -21.17 -24.75 10.38
CA PHE A 305 -21.79 -23.67 11.14
C PHE A 305 -23.23 -23.99 11.58
N GLY A 306 -23.77 -25.10 11.11
CA GLY A 306 -25.17 -25.47 11.34
C GLY A 306 -25.43 -26.94 11.03
N PRO A 307 -26.70 -27.36 11.10
CA PRO A 307 -27.14 -28.71 10.77
C PRO A 307 -26.82 -29.07 9.31
N SER A 308 -26.61 -30.37 9.08
CA SER A 308 -26.36 -30.94 7.75
C SER A 308 -27.34 -32.05 7.40
N ASP A 309 -28.40 -32.24 8.19
CA ASP A 309 -29.44 -33.22 7.92
C ASP A 309 -30.38 -32.72 6.82
N GLU A 310 -30.76 -33.64 5.93
CA GLU A 310 -31.54 -33.32 4.73
C GLU A 310 -32.93 -32.76 5.07
N GLN A 311 -33.54 -33.24 6.17
CA GLN A 311 -34.87 -32.80 6.57
C GLN A 311 -34.88 -31.32 6.96
N THR A 312 -33.88 -30.86 7.70
CA THR A 312 -33.74 -29.44 8.06
C THR A 312 -33.44 -28.60 6.81
N LEU A 313 -32.53 -29.05 5.95
CA LEU A 313 -32.16 -28.31 4.73
C LEU A 313 -33.32 -28.22 3.71
N ARG A 314 -34.22 -29.21 3.67
CA ARG A 314 -35.44 -29.15 2.85
C ARG A 314 -36.43 -28.09 3.33
N LYS A 315 -36.53 -27.88 4.66
CA LYS A 315 -37.40 -26.84 5.24
C LYS A 315 -36.79 -25.45 5.11
N ASP A 316 -35.49 -25.37 5.29
CA ASP A 316 -34.72 -24.14 5.21
C ASP A 316 -33.36 -24.40 4.56
N PRO A 317 -33.20 -24.06 3.26
CA PRO A 317 -31.95 -24.26 2.54
C PRO A 317 -30.75 -23.51 3.16
N TRP A 318 -30.99 -22.50 3.99
CA TRP A 318 -29.95 -21.70 4.65
C TRP A 318 -29.65 -22.15 6.08
N ALA A 319 -30.28 -23.22 6.57
CA ALA A 319 -30.15 -23.65 7.96
C ALA A 319 -28.69 -23.90 8.39
N PHE A 320 -27.84 -24.34 7.45
CA PHE A 320 -26.42 -24.61 7.71
C PHE A 320 -25.59 -23.37 8.10
N VAL A 321 -26.09 -22.14 7.85
CA VAL A 321 -25.44 -20.87 8.22
C VAL A 321 -26.38 -19.89 8.94
N ARG A 322 -27.67 -20.19 9.04
CA ARG A 322 -28.69 -19.25 9.55
C ARG A 322 -28.37 -18.74 10.95
N ASP A 323 -27.96 -19.62 11.86
CA ASP A 323 -27.63 -19.22 13.23
C ASP A 323 -26.45 -18.26 13.26
N LEU A 324 -25.41 -18.52 12.45
CA LEU A 324 -24.25 -17.65 12.33
C LEU A 324 -24.63 -16.28 11.78
N VAL A 325 -25.45 -16.23 10.72
CA VAL A 325 -25.93 -14.97 10.12
C VAL A 325 -26.81 -14.20 11.11
N THR A 326 -27.65 -14.89 11.86
CA THR A 326 -28.53 -14.28 12.87
C THR A 326 -27.71 -13.64 13.99
N LEU A 327 -26.71 -14.36 14.51
CA LEU A 327 -25.77 -13.84 15.50
C LEU A 327 -24.99 -12.65 14.95
N PHE A 328 -24.47 -12.76 13.73
CA PHE A 328 -23.75 -11.67 13.07
C PHE A 328 -24.60 -10.42 12.93
N ASN A 329 -25.82 -10.54 12.38
CA ASN A 329 -26.70 -9.39 12.18
C ASN A 329 -27.14 -8.76 13.51
N LYS A 330 -27.47 -9.59 14.51
CA LYS A 330 -27.80 -9.11 15.85
C LYS A 330 -26.64 -8.31 16.45
N HIS A 331 -25.44 -8.86 16.41
CA HIS A 331 -24.23 -8.20 16.93
C HIS A 331 -23.96 -6.88 16.22
N ARG A 332 -24.01 -6.86 14.88
CA ARG A 332 -23.78 -5.63 14.11
C ARG A 332 -24.84 -4.58 14.39
N HIS A 333 -26.09 -4.97 14.61
CA HIS A 333 -27.17 -4.05 14.99
C HIS A 333 -26.95 -3.44 16.38
N GLU A 334 -26.43 -4.21 17.34
CA GLU A 334 -26.17 -3.73 18.70
C GLU A 334 -24.95 -2.81 18.79
N TYR A 335 -23.94 -3.03 17.93
CA TYR A 335 -22.62 -2.42 18.07
C TYR A 335 -22.21 -1.44 16.95
N ILE A 336 -23.02 -1.29 15.91
CA ILE A 336 -22.75 -0.33 14.83
C ILE A 336 -23.93 0.61 14.71
N THR A 337 -23.70 1.87 15.02
CA THR A 337 -24.65 2.93 14.73
C THR A 337 -24.45 3.36 13.28
N PRO A 338 -25.43 3.12 12.38
CA PRO A 338 -25.33 3.58 11.00
C PRO A 338 -25.24 5.10 10.98
N GLY A 339 -24.55 5.64 9.98
CA GLY A 339 -24.55 7.07 9.73
C GLY A 339 -25.85 7.53 9.05
N TRP A 340 -25.90 8.82 8.74
CA TRP A 340 -27.02 9.49 8.09
C TRP A 340 -27.38 8.92 6.71
N LEU A 341 -26.42 8.30 6.01
CA LEU A 341 -26.62 7.74 4.69
C LEU A 341 -26.46 6.22 4.71
N MET A 342 -27.53 5.52 4.35
CA MET A 342 -27.49 4.09 4.07
C MET A 342 -27.74 3.84 2.59
N THR A 343 -27.03 2.88 2.03
CA THR A 343 -27.18 2.49 0.62
C THR A 343 -27.50 1.02 0.54
N VAL A 344 -28.57 0.68 -0.18
CA VAL A 344 -28.91 -0.70 -0.51
C VAL A 344 -28.62 -0.92 -1.99
N ALA A 345 -27.67 -1.81 -2.27
CA ALA A 345 -27.35 -2.19 -3.64
C ALA A 345 -28.28 -3.31 -4.11
N PHE A 346 -29.11 -3.03 -5.11
CA PHE A 346 -29.91 -4.04 -5.79
C PHE A 346 -29.17 -4.54 -7.02
N ARG A 347 -28.88 -5.84 -7.06
CA ARG A 347 -28.32 -6.47 -8.26
C ARG A 347 -29.47 -6.79 -9.22
N HIS A 348 -29.78 -5.88 -10.14
CA HIS A 348 -30.62 -6.21 -11.29
C HIS A 348 -29.83 -7.11 -12.24
N SER A 349 -30.48 -8.13 -12.81
CA SER A 349 -29.87 -9.05 -13.78
C SER A 349 -29.62 -8.42 -15.16
N SER A 350 -30.03 -7.16 -15.36
CA SER A 350 -29.72 -6.34 -16.53
C SER A 350 -28.82 -5.18 -16.11
N ALA A 351 -27.92 -4.77 -16.99
CA ALA A 351 -26.71 -3.96 -16.74
C ALA A 351 -26.91 -2.55 -16.13
N ASN A 352 -28.11 -2.18 -15.69
CA ASN A 352 -28.38 -0.91 -15.02
C ASN A 352 -28.64 -1.14 -13.53
N SER A 353 -27.61 -0.88 -12.72
CA SER A 353 -27.73 -0.95 -11.26
C SER A 353 -28.39 0.34 -10.76
N ASN A 354 -29.66 0.28 -10.36
CA ASN A 354 -30.30 1.38 -9.64
C ASN A 354 -29.86 1.33 -8.17
N ILE A 355 -29.22 2.40 -7.70
CA ILE A 355 -28.87 2.58 -6.29
C ILE A 355 -30.08 3.22 -5.59
N LEU A 356 -30.64 2.52 -4.62
CA LEU A 356 -31.69 3.05 -3.75
C LEU A 356 -31.01 3.60 -2.49
N LEU A 357 -31.07 4.92 -2.33
CA LEU A 357 -30.59 5.63 -1.14
C LEU A 357 -31.72 5.62 -0.10
N LEU A 358 -31.44 5.08 1.08
CA LEU A 358 -32.35 5.14 2.21
C LEU A 358 -31.81 6.17 3.21
N SER A 359 -32.62 7.17 3.55
CA SER A 359 -32.38 8.02 4.73
C SER A 359 -32.89 7.27 5.97
N ASN A 360 -32.12 7.28 7.04
CA ASN A 360 -32.52 6.73 8.34
C ASN A 360 -33.60 7.57 9.00
#